data_AF-A0A2S8RAI7-F1
#
_entry.id   AF-A0A2S8RAI7-F1
#
_cell.length_a   1.000
_cell.length_b   1.000
_cell.length_c   1.000
_cell.angle_alpha   90.00
_cell.angle_beta   90.00
_cell.angle_gamma   90.00
#
_symmetry.space_group_name_H-M   'P 1'
#
loop_
_entity.id
_entity.type
_entity.pdbx_description
1 polymer ?
#
loop_
_entity_poly.entity_id
_entity_poly.type
_entity_poly.pdbx_seq_one_letter_code
_entity_poly.pdbx_strand_id
1 'polypeptide(L)'
;MKGVKFEHLDSPIKVYNFEVEDWHTYFVSDQDVFVHNSCGGKYPKDFQSNKTAQKGAKFNSQGEARSIARTKVGRDPVNIGDNKLRSQNGKWQYRSEPGELSGHGKGQPHIHLEKLDPITGEIIENWHLYW
;
A
#
# COMPACT_ATOMS: atom_id res chain seq x y z
N MET A 1 -26.15 -10.07 -15.31
CA MET A 1 -24.70 -9.83 -15.18
C MET A 1 -24.04 -10.24 -16.48
N LYS A 2 -23.25 -9.35 -17.11
CA LYS A 2 -22.40 -9.74 -18.26
C LYS A 2 -21.22 -10.54 -17.70
N GLY A 3 -21.07 -11.79 -18.13
CA GLY A 3 -19.97 -12.65 -17.71
C GLY A 3 -18.70 -12.39 -18.52
N VAL A 4 -17.55 -12.68 -17.92
CA VAL A 4 -16.25 -12.72 -18.60
C VAL A 4 -16.14 -14.04 -19.37
N LYS A 5 -15.58 -14.01 -20.58
CA LYS A 5 -15.24 -15.20 -21.36
C LYS A 5 -13.73 -15.27 -21.54
N PHE A 6 -13.19 -16.48 -21.49
CA PHE A 6 -11.78 -16.76 -21.77
C PHE A 6 -11.67 -17.47 -23.10
N GLU A 7 -10.78 -17.02 -23.96
CA GLU A 7 -10.46 -17.65 -25.24
C GLU A 7 -8.99 -18.11 -25.19
N HIS A 8 -8.74 -19.35 -25.59
CA HIS A 8 -7.40 -19.90 -25.72
C HIS A 8 -6.95 -19.80 -27.17
N LEU A 9 -5.71 -19.39 -27.39
CA LEU A 9 -5.13 -19.25 -28.72
C LEU A 9 -4.10 -20.35 -28.94
N ASP A 10 -4.25 -21.11 -30.02
CA ASP A 10 -3.35 -22.23 -30.36
C ASP A 10 -1.95 -21.78 -30.79
N SER A 11 -1.76 -20.48 -31.05
CA SER A 11 -0.48 -19.89 -31.45
C SER A 11 -0.20 -18.57 -30.69
N PRO A 12 1.08 -18.28 -30.37
CA PRO A 12 1.45 -17.00 -29.78
C PRO A 12 1.16 -15.83 -30.71
N ILE A 13 0.57 -14.76 -30.16
CA ILE A 13 0.32 -13.51 -30.89
C ILE A 13 1.27 -12.42 -30.37
N LYS A 14 1.80 -11.63 -31.29
CA LYS A 14 2.58 -10.45 -30.93
C LYS A 14 1.65 -9.36 -30.41
N VAL A 15 1.91 -8.89 -29.19
CA VAL A 15 1.20 -7.78 -28.54
C VAL A 15 2.14 -6.60 -28.34
N TYR A 16 1.58 -5.40 -28.21
CA TYR A 16 2.33 -4.16 -28.03
C TYR A 16 1.83 -3.40 -26.80
N ASN A 17 2.75 -2.76 -26.07
CA ASN A 17 2.45 -1.81 -25.01
C ASN A 17 3.34 -0.57 -25.19
N PHE A 18 2.89 0.59 -24.76
CA PHE A 18 3.70 1.80 -24.65
C PHE A 18 3.47 2.45 -23.30
N GLU A 19 4.52 3.04 -22.72
CA GLU A 19 4.42 3.75 -21.45
C GLU A 19 3.96 5.19 -21.69
N VAL A 20 3.09 5.67 -20.80
CA VAL A 20 2.56 7.05 -20.82
C VAL A 20 2.98 7.66 -19.51
N GLU A 21 3.62 8.83 -19.56
CA GLU A 21 4.09 9.53 -18.35
C GLU A 21 2.91 10.11 -17.51
N ASP A 22 3.21 10.40 -16.25
CA ASP A 22 2.32 11.00 -15.24
C ASP A 22 1.05 10.21 -14.90
N TRP A 23 0.01 10.40 -15.72
CA TRP A 23 -1.32 9.84 -15.45
C TRP A 23 -1.37 8.34 -15.69
N HIS A 24 -0.43 7.82 -16.48
CA HIS A 24 -0.33 6.41 -16.83
C HIS A 24 -1.64 5.84 -17.39
N THR A 25 -2.46 6.67 -18.05
CA THR A 25 -3.76 6.27 -18.59
C THR A 25 -3.89 6.69 -20.05
N TYR A 26 -4.54 5.87 -20.85
CA TYR A 26 -4.78 6.14 -22.27
C TYR A 26 -6.06 5.47 -22.76
N PHE A 27 -6.60 5.96 -23.88
CA PHE A 27 -7.73 5.33 -24.56
C PHE A 27 -7.23 4.34 -25.61
N VAL A 28 -7.90 3.19 -25.73
CA VAL A 28 -7.65 2.20 -26.79
C VAL A 28 -8.92 1.94 -27.58
N SER A 29 -8.73 1.62 -28.87
CA SER A 29 -9.78 1.37 -29.87
C SER A 29 -10.68 2.58 -30.18
N ASP A 30 -11.48 2.47 -31.24
CA ASP A 30 -12.51 3.47 -31.62
C ASP A 30 -13.67 3.57 -30.61
N GLN A 31 -13.68 2.71 -29.58
CA GLN A 31 -14.70 2.66 -28.55
C GLN A 31 -14.30 3.43 -27.27
N ASP A 32 -13.16 4.13 -27.30
CA ASP A 32 -12.63 4.92 -26.18
C ASP A 32 -12.56 4.12 -24.88
N VAL A 33 -12.00 2.91 -24.94
CA VAL A 33 -11.82 2.09 -23.75
C VAL A 33 -10.69 2.68 -22.92
N PHE A 34 -11.02 3.16 -21.72
CA PHE A 34 -10.07 3.77 -20.79
C PHE A 34 -9.25 2.70 -20.06
N VAL A 35 -7.93 2.69 -20.28
CA VAL A 35 -6.99 1.71 -19.71
C VAL A 35 -5.86 2.41 -18.95
N HIS A 36 -5.18 1.67 -18.07
CA HIS A 36 -4.02 2.14 -17.32
C HIS A 36 -2.78 1.31 -17.61
N ASN A 37 -1.62 1.97 -17.64
CA ASN A 37 -0.31 1.34 -17.64
C ASN A 37 0.04 0.78 -16.25
N SER A 38 1.06 -0.08 -16.21
CA SER A 38 1.62 -0.55 -14.94
C SER A 38 2.29 0.62 -14.23
N CYS A 39 1.73 1.05 -13.09
CA CYS A 39 2.38 2.04 -12.25
C CYS A 39 3.55 1.35 -11.52
N GLY A 40 4.77 1.52 -12.04
CA GLY A 40 5.98 1.17 -11.29
C GLY A 40 5.95 1.87 -9.94
N GLY A 41 5.94 1.12 -8.84
CA GLY A 41 5.84 1.70 -7.51
C GLY A 41 7.05 2.58 -7.22
N LYS A 42 6.84 3.85 -6.82
CA LYS A 42 7.89 4.75 -6.32
C LYS A 42 8.74 4.12 -5.20
N TYR A 43 8.18 3.13 -4.52
CA TYR A 43 8.82 2.38 -3.44
C TYR A 43 8.86 0.89 -3.78
N PRO A 44 9.86 0.15 -3.26
CA PRO A 44 9.83 -1.31 -3.29
C PRO A 44 8.60 -1.83 -2.54
N LYS A 45 8.12 -2.99 -2.98
CA LYS A 45 7.02 -3.71 -2.30
C LYS A 45 7.46 -4.05 -0.87
N ASP A 46 6.63 -3.70 0.11
CA ASP A 46 6.92 -4.02 1.50
C ASP A 46 6.72 -5.50 1.83
N PHE A 47 7.59 -6.04 2.67
CA PHE A 47 7.48 -7.41 3.18
C PHE A 47 7.99 -7.52 4.61
N GLN A 48 7.35 -8.39 5.39
CA GLN A 48 7.87 -8.80 6.69
C GLN A 48 8.84 -9.98 6.53
N SER A 49 9.85 -10.02 7.39
CA SER A 49 10.80 -11.13 7.48
C SER A 49 10.85 -11.66 8.91
N ASN A 50 11.59 -12.76 9.11
CA ASN A 50 11.85 -13.28 10.47
C ASN A 50 12.63 -12.31 11.35
N LYS A 51 13.20 -11.23 10.78
CA LYS A 51 13.94 -10.19 11.50
C LYS A 51 13.06 -9.00 11.89
N THR A 52 11.82 -8.93 11.39
CA THR A 52 10.91 -7.82 11.69
C THR A 52 10.58 -7.78 13.19
N ALA A 53 10.94 -6.68 13.85
CA ALA A 53 10.63 -6.49 15.26
C ALA A 53 9.17 -6.05 15.44
N GLN A 54 8.35 -6.91 16.06
CA GLN A 54 6.97 -6.58 16.44
C GLN A 54 6.99 -5.80 17.77
N LYS A 55 6.38 -4.62 17.79
CA LYS A 55 6.40 -3.71 18.95
C LYS A 55 5.00 -3.19 19.23
N GLY A 56 4.73 -2.80 20.48
CA GLY A 56 3.43 -2.30 20.90
C GLY A 56 3.55 -1.03 21.75
N ALA A 57 2.64 -0.08 21.53
CA ALA A 57 2.49 1.11 22.36
C ALA A 57 1.01 1.41 22.59
N LYS A 58 0.65 1.84 23.80
CA LYS A 58 -0.72 2.20 24.17
C LYS A 58 -0.85 3.71 24.31
N PHE A 59 -1.95 4.25 23.83
CA PHE A 59 -2.29 5.67 23.86
C PHE A 59 -3.66 5.86 24.51
N ASN A 60 -3.97 7.09 24.92
CA ASN A 60 -5.25 7.38 25.58
C ASN A 60 -6.39 7.53 24.57
N SER A 61 -6.08 7.70 23.29
CA SER A 61 -7.08 7.86 22.23
C SER A 61 -6.53 7.52 20.85
N GLN A 62 -7.43 7.22 19.92
CA GLN A 62 -7.11 7.05 18.50
C GLN A 62 -6.41 8.28 17.91
N GLY A 63 -6.83 9.48 18.32
CA GLY A 63 -6.26 10.74 17.86
C GLY A 63 -4.78 10.89 18.22
N GLU A 64 -4.41 10.47 19.43
CA GLU A 64 -3.04 10.47 19.93
C GLU A 64 -2.16 9.48 19.18
N ALA A 65 -2.62 8.23 19.02
CA ALA A 65 -1.93 7.20 18.25
C ALA A 65 -1.66 7.65 16.80
N ARG A 66 -2.68 8.19 16.13
CA ARG A 66 -2.55 8.74 14.76
C ARG A 66 -1.62 9.95 14.71
N SER A 67 -1.59 10.79 15.75
CA SER A 67 -0.69 11.95 15.81
C SER A 67 0.78 11.52 15.82
N ILE A 68 1.12 10.51 16.63
CA ILE A 68 2.48 9.95 16.67
C ILE A 68 2.87 9.35 15.31
N ALA A 69 1.97 8.59 14.69
CA ALA A 69 2.21 8.02 13.37
C ALA A 69 2.45 9.09 12.30
N ARG A 70 1.62 10.15 12.27
CA ARG A 70 1.80 11.29 11.35
C ARG A 70 3.15 11.98 11.52
N THR A 71 3.61 12.17 12.75
CA THR A 71 4.93 12.78 13.00
C THR A 71 6.08 11.96 12.39
N LYS A 72 5.97 10.63 12.38
CA LYS A 72 7.00 9.75 11.80
C LYS A 72 6.92 9.65 10.28
N VAL A 73 5.70 9.53 9.74
CA VAL A 73 5.47 9.50 8.29
C VAL A 73 5.82 10.84 7.63
N GLY A 74 5.60 11.95 8.34
CA GLY A 74 5.97 13.28 7.88
C GLY A 74 4.93 13.93 6.96
N ARG A 75 5.33 15.05 6.34
CA ARG A 75 4.50 15.81 5.41
C ARG A 75 4.40 15.12 4.05
N ASP A 76 3.28 15.36 3.38
CA ASP A 76 2.97 14.92 2.01
C ASP A 76 3.28 13.43 1.77
N PRO A 77 2.74 12.50 2.57
CA PRO A 77 2.97 11.09 2.34
C PRO A 77 2.35 10.63 1.02
N VAL A 78 2.98 9.63 0.42
CA VAL A 78 2.51 9.00 -0.81
C VAL A 78 1.54 7.89 -0.44
N ASN A 79 0.34 7.90 -1.03
CA ASN A 79 -0.56 6.75 -0.97
C ASN A 79 -0.02 5.64 -1.86
N ILE A 80 0.24 4.47 -1.27
CA ILE A 80 0.81 3.31 -1.97
C ILE A 80 -0.20 2.17 -2.15
N GLY A 81 -1.49 2.42 -1.92
CA GLY A 81 -2.55 1.41 -1.94
C GLY A 81 -2.69 0.67 -0.60
N ASP A 82 -3.59 -0.31 -0.54
CA ASP A 82 -3.79 -1.21 0.61
C ASP A 82 -3.96 -0.51 1.98
N ASN A 83 -4.56 0.69 2.00
CA ASN A 83 -4.70 1.54 3.19
C ASN A 83 -3.35 1.95 3.82
N LYS A 84 -2.31 2.10 2.99
CA LYS A 84 -0.95 2.47 3.39
C LYS A 84 -0.55 3.86 2.89
N LEU A 85 0.09 4.61 3.77
CA LEU A 85 0.74 5.89 3.46
C LEU A 85 2.23 5.77 3.72
N ARG A 86 3.06 6.03 2.71
CA ARG A 86 4.52 5.98 2.81
C ARG A 86 5.11 7.38 2.88
N SER A 87 6.01 7.59 3.82
CA SER A 87 6.87 8.78 3.89
C SER A 87 7.64 8.98 2.58
N GLN A 88 7.91 10.24 2.22
CA GLN A 88 8.61 10.58 0.97
C GLN A 88 9.94 9.85 0.78
N ASN A 89 10.69 9.64 1.87
CA ASN A 89 11.97 8.93 1.86
C ASN A 89 11.87 7.40 1.95
N GLY A 90 10.65 6.83 1.97
CA GLY A 90 10.41 5.40 1.99
C GLY A 90 10.60 4.70 3.34
N LYS A 91 11.06 5.40 4.40
CA LYS A 91 11.49 4.79 5.68
C LYS A 91 10.37 4.49 6.66
N TRP A 92 9.29 5.25 6.60
CA TRP A 92 8.13 5.09 7.47
C TRP A 92 6.86 4.86 6.66
N GLN A 93 6.04 3.91 7.10
CA GLN A 93 4.75 3.57 6.54
C GLN A 93 3.69 3.58 7.65
N TYR A 94 2.59 4.26 7.41
CA TYR A 94 1.37 4.09 8.17
C TYR A 94 0.49 3.08 7.46
N ARG A 95 -0.11 2.16 8.20
CA ARG A 95 -1.13 1.24 7.69
C ARG A 95 -2.31 1.18 8.67
N SER A 96 -3.52 1.22 8.14
CA SER A 96 -4.73 1.00 8.94
C SER A 96 -5.77 0.24 8.14
N GLU A 97 -5.99 -1.03 8.50
CA GLU A 97 -7.06 -1.80 7.89
C GLU A 97 -8.40 -1.53 8.59
N PRO A 98 -9.54 -1.49 7.87
CA PRO A 98 -10.84 -1.18 8.46
C PRO A 98 -11.19 -2.04 9.68
N GLY A 99 -10.83 -3.33 9.67
CA GLY A 99 -11.09 -4.23 10.80
C GLY A 99 -10.16 -4.03 12.01
N GLU A 100 -8.96 -3.47 11.83
CA GLU A 100 -8.05 -3.11 12.92
C GLU A 100 -8.58 -1.92 13.72
N LEU A 101 -9.32 -1.02 13.07
CA LEU A 101 -9.93 0.16 13.71
C LEU A 101 -11.10 -0.20 14.62
N SER A 102 -11.80 -1.31 14.34
CA SER A 102 -12.89 -1.83 15.17
C SER A 102 -12.44 -2.85 16.20
N GLY A 103 -11.18 -3.31 16.13
CA GLY A 103 -10.68 -4.45 16.89
C GLY A 103 -11.13 -5.77 16.25
N HIS A 104 -10.20 -6.66 15.93
CA HIS A 104 -10.51 -8.01 15.47
C HIS A 104 -10.69 -8.95 16.67
N GLY A 105 -11.92 -9.40 16.93
CA GLY A 105 -12.21 -10.39 17.99
C GLY A 105 -11.90 -9.86 19.41
N LYS A 106 -10.89 -10.44 20.08
CA LYS A 106 -10.38 -9.99 21.40
C LYS A 106 -9.28 -8.90 21.29
N GLY A 107 -8.91 -8.49 20.08
CA GLY A 107 -7.84 -7.52 19.84
C GLY A 107 -8.30 -6.08 20.04
N GLN A 108 -7.52 -5.30 20.80
CA GLN A 108 -7.75 -3.88 20.97
C GLN A 108 -7.62 -3.14 19.63
N PRO A 109 -8.43 -2.11 19.37
CA PRO A 109 -8.26 -1.24 18.21
C PRO A 109 -6.83 -0.71 18.11
N HIS A 110 -6.25 -0.77 16.92
CA HIS A 110 -4.90 -0.26 16.68
C HIS A 110 -4.68 0.17 15.23
N ILE A 111 -3.57 0.86 15.02
CA ILE A 111 -2.98 1.16 13.71
C ILE A 111 -1.56 0.61 13.68
N HIS A 112 -1.03 0.46 12.48
CA HIS A 112 0.34 0.04 12.26
C HIS A 112 1.22 1.24 11.86
N LEU A 113 2.37 1.33 12.50
CA LEU A 113 3.47 2.22 12.10
C LEU A 113 4.70 1.37 11.85
N GLU A 114 5.08 1.27 10.58
CA GLU A 114 6.12 0.39 10.11
C GLU A 114 7.36 1.20 9.72
N LYS A 115 8.53 0.77 10.20
CA LYS A 115 9.83 1.29 9.76
C LYS A 115 10.41 0.32 8.75
N LEU A 116 10.81 0.82 7.59
CA LEU A 116 11.31 0.02 6.48
C LEU A 116 12.73 0.37 6.10
N ASP A 117 13.42 -0.61 5.52
CA ASP A 117 14.53 -0.33 4.63
C ASP A 117 13.95 0.24 3.31
N PRO A 118 14.27 1.50 2.95
CA PRO A 118 13.70 2.16 1.79
C PRO A 118 14.22 1.60 0.45
N ILE A 119 15.33 0.85 0.46
CA ILE A 119 15.93 0.24 -0.73
C ILE A 119 15.29 -1.11 -0.99
N THR A 120 15.16 -1.95 0.04
CA THR A 120 14.68 -3.33 -0.13
C THR A 120 13.17 -3.47 0.06
N GLY A 121 12.54 -2.59 0.85
CA GLY A 121 11.16 -2.74 1.28
C GLY A 121 10.98 -3.64 2.52
N GLU A 122 12.06 -4.16 3.12
CA GLU A 122 11.95 -4.96 4.33
C GLU A 122 11.40 -4.12 5.49
N ILE A 123 10.34 -4.60 6.14
CA ILE A 123 9.82 -4.02 7.37
C ILE A 123 10.77 -4.41 8.52
N ILE A 124 11.53 -3.43 9.01
CA ILE A 124 12.48 -3.60 10.12
C ILE A 124 11.74 -3.62 11.45
N GLU A 125 10.77 -2.72 11.62
CA GLU A 125 9.94 -2.64 12.82
C GLU A 125 8.48 -2.49 12.45
N ASN A 126 7.60 -3.24 13.11
CA ASN A 126 6.16 -3.11 12.98
C ASN A 126 5.56 -2.73 14.34
N TRP A 127 5.13 -1.48 14.49
CA TRP A 127 4.55 -0.98 15.73
C TRP A 127 3.03 -1.01 15.69
N HIS A 128 2.43 -1.73 16.63
CA HIS A 128 1.00 -1.71 16.87
C HIS A 128 0.70 -0.59 17.88
N LEU A 129 0.02 0.46 17.44
CA LEU A 129 -0.34 1.60 18.28
C LEU A 129 -1.81 1.46 18.71
N TYR A 130 -2.01 1.01 19.94
CA TYR A 130 -3.33 0.71 20.54
C TYR A 130 -3.93 1.95 21.21
N TRP A 131 -5.25 1.98 21.33
CA TRP A 131 -6.00 2.93 22.16
C TRP A 131 -7.28 2.30 22.74
#